data_AF-A0A6A7VVW4-F1
#
_entry.id   AF-A0A6A7VVW4-F1
#
_cell.length_a   1.000
_cell.length_b   1.000
_cell.length_c   1.000
_cell.angle_alpha   90.00
_cell.angle_beta   90.00
_cell.angle_gamma   90.00
#
_symmetry.space_group_name_H-M   'P 1'
#
loop_
_entity.id
_entity.type
_entity.pdbx_description
1 polymer ?
#
loop_
_entity_poly.entity_id
_entity_poly.type
_entity_poly.pdbx_seq_one_letter_code
_entity_poly.pdbx_strand_id
1 'polypeptide(L)'
;MRLNLSSQIVLNKVPVEFYKPKTTVEYSEISRMEKIHTDIFASMAEGASHVADKIEAGIKAAQQEGKFYVMALGAGSSLYSV
;
A
#
# COMPACT_ATOMS: atom_id res chain seq x y z
N MET A 1 -34.00 13.24 -22.25
CA MET A 1 -33.30 13.20 -20.95
C MET A 1 -33.00 11.75 -20.61
N ARG A 2 -31.73 11.36 -20.41
CA ARG A 2 -31.34 9.98 -20.06
C ARG A 2 -31.41 9.79 -18.54
N LEU A 3 -32.34 8.96 -18.07
CA LEU A 3 -32.67 8.72 -16.66
C LEU A 3 -31.88 7.56 -16.01
N ASN A 4 -30.71 7.22 -16.53
CA ASN A 4 -29.89 6.10 -16.04
C ASN A 4 -28.83 6.56 -15.01
N LEU A 5 -29.27 7.30 -13.99
CA LEU A 5 -28.40 7.71 -12.88
C LEU A 5 -28.00 6.51 -11.99
N SER A 6 -28.88 5.53 -11.84
CA SER A 6 -28.60 4.31 -11.06
C SER A 6 -27.43 3.50 -11.60
N SER A 7 -27.23 3.45 -12.92
CA SER A 7 -26.09 2.75 -13.55
C SER A 7 -24.74 3.49 -13.44
N GLN A 8 -24.74 4.73 -12.97
CA GLN A 8 -23.50 5.50 -12.72
C GLN A 8 -23.05 5.44 -11.27
N ILE A 9 -23.93 5.02 -10.35
CA ILE A 9 -23.61 4.89 -8.92
C ILE A 9 -22.99 3.51 -8.71
N VAL A 10 -21.67 3.42 -8.89
CA VAL A 10 -20.89 2.22 -8.55
C VAL A 10 -20.46 2.31 -7.10
N LEU A 11 -21.23 1.70 -6.19
CA LEU A 11 -20.92 1.65 -4.75
C LEU A 11 -19.61 0.89 -4.41
N ASN A 12 -19.00 0.24 -5.40
CA ASN A 12 -17.76 -0.53 -5.25
C ASN A 12 -16.49 0.30 -5.51
N LYS A 13 -16.60 1.59 -5.84
CA LYS A 13 -15.44 2.44 -6.13
C LYS A 13 -15.16 3.40 -4.98
N VAL A 14 -14.13 3.08 -4.21
CA VAL A 14 -13.53 4.01 -3.24
C VAL A 14 -12.70 5.04 -4.02
N PRO A 15 -12.89 6.35 -3.80
CA PRO A 15 -12.06 7.38 -4.42
C PRO A 15 -10.58 7.19 -4.09
N VAL A 16 -9.71 7.43 -5.08
CA VAL A 16 -8.25 7.22 -4.98
C VAL A 16 -7.61 7.99 -3.83
N GLU A 17 -8.16 9.16 -3.52
CA GLU A 17 -7.70 10.06 -2.46
C GLU A 17 -7.70 9.41 -1.07
N PHE A 18 -8.56 8.40 -0.83
CA PHE A 18 -8.65 7.71 0.46
C PHE A 18 -7.58 6.64 0.68
N TYR A 19 -6.89 6.21 -0.37
CA TYR A 19 -5.84 5.18 -0.24
C TYR A 19 -4.50 5.58 -0.84
N LYS A 20 -4.45 6.58 -1.72
CA LYS A 20 -3.21 7.10 -2.30
C LYS A 20 -3.13 8.62 -2.12
N PRO A 21 -2.86 9.08 -0.89
CA PRO A 21 -2.72 10.50 -0.61
C PRO A 21 -1.52 11.07 -1.37
N LYS A 22 -1.66 12.26 -1.93
CA LYS A 22 -0.61 12.91 -2.73
C LYS A 22 0.30 13.78 -1.87
N THR A 23 -0.18 14.21 -0.71
CA THR A 23 0.55 15.14 0.16
C THR A 23 0.78 14.56 1.56
N THR A 24 1.87 14.99 2.20
CA THR A 24 2.21 14.61 3.58
C THR A 24 1.14 15.04 4.58
N VAL A 25 0.41 16.12 4.28
CA VAL A 25 -0.70 16.59 5.10
C VAL A 25 -1.85 15.58 5.06
N GLU A 26 -2.27 15.15 3.86
CA GLU A 26 -3.34 14.14 3.71
C GLU A 26 -2.98 12.81 4.42
N TYR A 27 -1.71 12.38 4.35
CA TYR A 27 -1.22 11.20 5.08
C TYR A 27 -1.38 11.35 6.61
N SER A 28 -1.06 12.54 7.14
CA SER A 28 -1.22 12.84 8.57
C SER A 28 -2.70 12.82 8.98
N GLU A 29 -3.59 13.25 8.08
CA GLU A 29 -5.03 13.27 8.35
C GLU A 29 -5.65 11.88 8.41
N ILE A 30 -5.17 10.94 7.61
CA ILE A 30 -5.63 9.54 7.64
C ILE A 30 -5.00 8.73 8.78
N SER A 31 -3.78 9.05 9.21
CA SER A 31 -3.05 8.31 10.25
C SER A 31 -3.30 8.84 11.68
N ARG A 32 -4.33 9.66 11.91
CA ARG A 32 -4.49 10.49 13.12
C ARG A 32 -4.43 9.77 14.47
N MET A 33 -4.72 8.46 14.51
CA MET A 33 -4.76 7.69 15.77
C MET A 33 -3.37 7.21 16.22
N GLU A 34 -2.62 6.55 15.34
CA GLU A 34 -1.35 5.90 15.72
C GLU A 34 -0.12 6.65 15.19
N LYS A 35 -0.30 7.61 14.27
CA LYS A 35 0.80 8.31 13.55
C LYS A 35 1.81 7.37 12.90
N ILE A 36 1.40 6.14 12.61
CA ILE A 36 2.19 5.18 11.83
C ILE A 36 1.93 5.48 10.37
N HIS A 37 3.01 5.60 9.59
CA HIS A 37 2.91 5.73 8.15
C HIS A 37 2.35 4.42 7.57
N THR A 38 1.17 4.50 6.98
CA THR A 38 0.46 3.34 6.43
C THR A 38 0.18 3.60 4.96
N ASP A 39 0.78 2.77 4.11
CA ASP A 39 0.46 2.75 2.69
C ASP A 39 -0.79 1.89 2.46
N ILE A 40 -1.76 2.44 1.72
CA ILE A 40 -3.00 1.76 1.37
C ILE A 40 -2.99 1.54 -0.15
N PHE A 41 -3.30 0.33 -0.60
CA PHE A 41 -3.23 -0.03 -2.01
C PHE A 41 -4.61 -0.37 -2.56
N ALA A 42 -4.83 -0.12 -3.86
CA ALA A 42 -6.11 -0.41 -4.50
C ALA A 42 -6.37 -1.92 -4.61
N SER A 43 -5.30 -2.72 -4.61
CA SER A 43 -5.37 -4.18 -4.77
C SER A 43 -4.26 -4.87 -3.98
N MET A 44 -4.47 -6.15 -3.67
CA MET A 44 -3.47 -7.00 -3.03
C MET A 44 -2.19 -7.12 -3.86
N ALA A 45 -2.31 -7.19 -5.19
CA ALA A 45 -1.17 -7.33 -6.09
C ALA A 45 -0.26 -6.09 -6.08
N GLU A 46 -0.84 -4.88 -6.06
CA GLU A 46 -0.07 -3.64 -5.94
C GLU A 46 0.68 -3.58 -4.59
N GLY A 47 0.00 -3.94 -3.49
CA GLY A 47 0.63 -3.99 -2.17
C GLY A 47 1.75 -5.03 -2.08
N ALA A 48 1.54 -6.24 -2.59
CA ALA A 48 2.55 -7.29 -2.60
C ALA A 48 3.78 -6.90 -3.43
N SER A 49 3.57 -6.31 -4.60
CA SER A 49 4.68 -5.81 -5.45
C SER A 49 5.47 -4.71 -4.74
N HIS A 50 4.78 -3.74 -4.13
CA HIS A 50 5.44 -2.67 -3.39
C HIS A 50 6.28 -3.19 -2.21
N VAL A 51 5.77 -4.17 -1.47
CA VAL A 51 6.53 -4.82 -0.39
C VAL A 51 7.77 -5.52 -0.96
N ALA A 52 7.65 -6.29 -2.04
CA ALA A 52 8.78 -6.96 -2.68
C ALA A 52 9.87 -5.97 -3.14
N ASP A 53 9.48 -4.86 -3.77
CA ASP A 53 10.39 -3.82 -4.23
C ASP A 53 11.16 -3.17 -3.06
N LYS A 54 10.49 -2.93 -1.92
CA LYS A 54 11.12 -2.39 -0.72
C LYS A 54 12.13 -3.36 -0.10
N ILE A 55 11.80 -4.66 -0.09
CA ILE A 55 12.72 -5.70 0.39
C ILE A 55 13.95 -5.77 -0.51
N GLU A 56 13.75 -5.78 -1.84
CA GLU A 56 14.84 -5.79 -2.81
C GLU A 56 15.76 -4.58 -2.64
N ALA A 57 15.19 -3.39 -2.50
CA ALA A 57 15.95 -2.16 -2.25
C ALA A 57 16.77 -2.25 -0.95
N GLY A 58 16.18 -2.78 0.12
CA GLY A 58 16.86 -2.99 1.39
C GLY A 58 18.03 -3.96 1.30
N ILE A 59 17.86 -5.08 0.58
CA ILE A 59 18.92 -6.06 0.33
C ILE A 59 20.07 -5.41 -0.45
N LYS A 60 19.77 -4.69 -1.53
CA LYS A 60 20.78 -4.00 -2.34
C LYS A 60 21.55 -2.96 -1.52
N ALA A 61 20.86 -2.19 -0.67
CA ALA A 61 21.49 -1.21 0.21
C ALA A 61 22.44 -1.87 1.23
N ALA A 62 22.00 -2.94 1.89
CA ALA A 62 22.85 -3.68 2.82
C ALA A 62 24.09 -4.28 2.13
N GLN A 63 23.92 -4.81 0.92
CA GLN A 63 25.02 -5.33 0.11
C GLN A 63 26.04 -4.24 -0.25
N GLN A 64 25.58 -3.04 -0.62
CA GLN A 64 26.46 -1.89 -0.90
C GLN A 64 27.29 -1.49 0.33
N GLU A 65 26.72 -1.61 1.52
CA GLU A 65 27.40 -1.35 2.79
C GLU A 65 28.27 -2.52 3.28
N GLY A 66 28.27 -3.65 2.57
CA GLY A 66 28.97 -4.87 2.97
C GLY A 66 28.39 -5.55 4.23
N LYS A 67 27.12 -5.29 4.54
CA LYS A 67 26.41 -5.80 5.72
C LYS A 67 25.43 -6.89 5.33
N PHE A 68 25.06 -7.71 6.32
CA PHE A 68 23.97 -8.65 6.18
C PHE A 68 22.63 -7.94 6.25
N TYR A 69 21.72 -8.28 5.34
CA TYR A 69 20.32 -7.91 5.44
C TYR A 69 19.59 -8.92 6.32
N VAL A 70 19.10 -8.49 7.48
CA VAL A 70 18.39 -9.35 8.44
C VAL A 70 16.93 -8.92 8.49
N MET A 71 16.02 -9.90 8.32
CA MET A 71 14.58 -9.67 8.34
C MET A 71 13.89 -10.73 9.20
N ALA A 72 12.93 -10.31 10.01
CA ALA A 72 11.98 -11.19 10.67
C ALA A 72 10.76 -11.39 9.74
N LEU A 73 10.47 -12.65 9.39
CA LEU A 73 9.32 -12.99 8.57
C LEU A 73 8.20 -13.54 9.46
N GLY A 74 7.00 -13.01 9.29
CA GLY A 74 5.79 -13.59 9.85
C GLY A 74 5.34 -14.84 9.07
N ALA A 75 4.28 -15.48 9.54
CA ALA A 75 3.60 -16.58 8.85
C ALA A 75 2.12 -16.24 8.66
N GLY A 76 1.53 -16.66 7.54
CA GLY A 76 0.11 -16.48 7.23
C GLY A 76 -0.18 -16.45 5.73
N SER A 77 -1.42 -16.78 5.34
CA SER A 77 -1.85 -16.80 3.93
C SER A 77 -1.72 -15.44 3.23
N SER A 78 -1.80 -14.33 3.98
CA SER A 78 -1.60 -12.98 3.45
C SER A 78 -0.18 -12.70 2.98
N LEU A 79 0.81 -13.46 3.45
CA LEU A 79 2.22 -13.35 3.06
C LEU A 79 2.57 -14.25 1.87
N TYR A 80 1.73 -15.25 1.58
CA TYR A 80 1.83 -16.08 0.39
C TYR A 80 0.99 -15.44 -0.73
N SER A 81 1.60 -14.52 -1.48
CA SER A 81 1.01 -14.08 -2.74
C SER A 81 1.22 -15.19 -3.77
N VAL A 82 0.20 -16.01 -4.01
CA VAL A 82 0.13 -16.94 -5.16
C VAL A 82 -0.38 -16.19 -6.38
#